data_AF-A0A7R6PM06-F1
#
_entry.id   AF-A0A7R6PM06-F1
#
_cell.length_a   1.000
_cell.length_b   1.000
_cell.length_c   1.000
_cell.angle_alpha   90.00
_cell.angle_beta   90.00
_cell.angle_gamma   90.00
#
_symmetry.space_group_name_H-M   'P 1'
#
loop_
_entity.id
_entity.type
_entity.pdbx_description
1 polymer ?
#
loop_
_entity_poly.entity_id
_entity_poly.type
_entity_poly.pdbx_seq_one_letter_code
_entity_poly.pdbx_strand_id
1 'polypeptide(L)'
;MFGIGFGELLLLLVIALIVFGPEKLPEVAKTLGKFYRQVRDYSDSLRETVERELNLEEFKKLNNIPDEVSQLVLPKEEVERRKKEVLERLKRKQAESEENGISPEKSEQASNINLDDGNNGGRKEREE
;
A
#
# COMPACT_ATOMS: atom_id res chain seq x y z
N MET A 1 21.70 -6.71 -1.52
CA MET A 1 22.85 -7.62 -1.79
C MET A 1 22.36 -8.86 -2.52
N PHE A 2 22.00 -8.72 -3.80
CA PHE A 2 21.68 -9.84 -4.68
C PHE A 2 22.29 -9.52 -6.05
N GLY A 3 23.59 -9.75 -6.16
CA GLY A 3 24.28 -9.73 -7.44
C GLY A 3 24.50 -11.16 -7.85
N ILE A 4 23.52 -11.78 -8.53
CA ILE A 4 23.78 -13.01 -9.28
C ILE A 4 24.28 -12.56 -10.64
N GLY A 5 25.59 -12.61 -10.84
CA GLY A 5 26.24 -12.40 -12.11
C GLY A 5 26.04 -13.57 -13.05
N PHE A 6 26.38 -13.37 -14.33
CA PHE A 6 26.27 -14.42 -15.36
C PHE A 6 27.08 -15.68 -14.98
N GLY A 7 28.25 -15.53 -14.37
CA GLY A 7 29.09 -16.64 -13.93
C GLY A 7 28.46 -17.50 -12.84
N GLU A 8 27.80 -16.89 -11.85
CA GLU A 8 27.12 -17.61 -10.76
C GLU A 8 25.88 -18.33 -11.28
N LEU A 9 25.13 -17.72 -12.21
CA LEU A 9 24.00 -18.36 -12.88
C LEU A 9 24.46 -19.59 -13.68
N LEU A 10 25.58 -19.48 -14.41
CA LEU A 10 26.14 -20.60 -15.17
C LEU A 10 26.59 -21.73 -14.24
N LEU A 11 27.25 -21.41 -13.13
CA LEU A 11 27.67 -22.39 -12.13
C LEU A 11 26.47 -23.14 -11.55
N LEU A 12 25.40 -22.42 -11.19
CA LEU A 12 24.16 -23.02 -10.69
C LEU A 12 23.51 -23.91 -11.74
N LEU A 13 23.51 -23.49 -13.01
CA LEU A 13 23.03 -24.31 -14.13
C LEU A 13 23.81 -25.61 -14.24
N VAL A 14 25.14 -25.57 -14.17
CA VAL A 14 26.00 -26.77 -14.22
C VAL A 14 25.70 -27.71 -13.05
N ILE A 15 25.56 -27.18 -11.83
CA ILE A 15 25.20 -27.98 -10.66
C ILE A 15 23.82 -28.64 -10.86
N ALA A 16 22.83 -27.88 -11.32
CA ALA A 16 21.50 -28.41 -11.61
C ALA A 16 21.54 -29.49 -12.70
N LEU A 17 22.35 -29.32 -13.74
CA LEU A 17 22.56 -30.30 -14.80
C LEU A 17 23.17 -31.60 -14.29
N ILE A 18 24.09 -31.54 -13.32
CA ILE A 18 24.69 -32.74 -12.72
C ILE A 18 23.67 -33.48 -11.85
N VAL A 19 22.88 -32.75 -11.06
CA VAL A 19 21.91 -33.34 -10.12
C VAL A 19 20.71 -33.95 -10.86
N PHE A 20 20.12 -33.20 -11.80
CA PHE A 20 18.93 -33.63 -12.52
C PHE A 20 19.24 -34.34 -13.84
N GLY A 21 20.37 -34.03 -14.47
CA GLY A 21 20.74 -34.49 -15.82
C GLY A 21 20.32 -33.49 -16.92
N PRO A 22 21.13 -33.32 -17.98
CA PRO A 22 20.81 -32.45 -19.12
C PRO A 22 19.56 -32.89 -19.88
N GLU A 23 19.23 -34.18 -19.87
CA GLU A 23 18.05 -34.71 -20.54
C GLU A 23 16.75 -34.44 -19.76
N LYS A 24 16.82 -34.27 -18.43
CA LYS A 24 15.66 -34.09 -17.57
C LYS A 24 15.22 -32.63 -17.44
N LEU A 25 16.15 -31.67 -17.47
CA LEU A 25 15.78 -30.25 -17.48
C LEU A 25 14.78 -29.86 -18.59
N PRO A 26 14.95 -30.24 -19.87
CA PRO A 26 13.99 -29.90 -20.91
C PRO A 26 12.65 -30.62 -20.74
N GLU A 27 12.64 -31.84 -20.17
CA GLU A 27 11.42 -32.58 -19.86
C GLU A 27 10.59 -31.88 -18.77
N VAL A 28 11.26 -31.44 -17.69
CA VAL A 28 10.67 -30.68 -16.59
C VAL A 28 10.17 -29.32 -17.08
N ALA A 29 10.98 -28.59 -17.86
CA ALA A 29 10.61 -27.30 -18.43
C ALA A 29 9.39 -27.41 -19.37
N LYS A 30 9.30 -28.45 -20.21
CA LYS A 30 8.13 -28.72 -21.05
C LYS A 30 6.87 -28.95 -20.21
N THR A 31 6.99 -29.67 -19.10
CA THR A 31 5.87 -29.98 -18.22
C THR A 31 5.38 -28.74 -17.48
N LEU A 32 6.29 -27.99 -16.86
CA LEU A 32 6.01 -26.69 -16.24
C LEU A 32 5.44 -25.69 -17.24
N GLY A 33 5.98 -25.63 -18.46
CA GLY A 33 5.49 -24.75 -19.51
C GLY A 33 4.07 -25.09 -19.94
N LYS A 34 3.74 -26.37 -20.10
CA LYS A 34 2.36 -26.83 -20.37
C LYS A 34 1.42 -26.49 -19.21
N PHE A 35 1.86 -26.65 -17.96
CA PHE A 35 1.06 -26.30 -16.79
C PHE A 35 0.82 -24.79 -16.71
N TYR A 36 1.88 -23.99 -16.87
CA TYR A 36 1.79 -22.52 -16.87
C TYR A 36 0.87 -22.01 -17.97
N ARG A 37 0.96 -22.58 -19.18
CA ARG A 37 0.06 -22.24 -20.28
C ARG A 37 -1.40 -22.55 -19.95
N GLN A 38 -1.69 -23.73 -19.41
CA GLN A 38 -3.05 -24.07 -18.99
C GLN A 38 -3.57 -23.09 -17.94
N VAL A 39 -2.79 -22.80 -16.89
CA VAL A 39 -3.16 -21.82 -15.86
C VAL A 39 -3.42 -20.44 -16.47
N ARG A 40 -2.58 -20.01 -17.43
CA ARG A 40 -2.76 -18.75 -18.14
C ARG A 40 -4.07 -18.73 -18.93
N ASP A 41 -4.32 -19.77 -19.72
CA ASP A 41 -5.52 -19.90 -20.56
C ASP A 41 -6.81 -19.92 -19.70
N TYR A 42 -6.78 -20.62 -18.56
CA TYR A 42 -7.88 -20.59 -17.58
C TYR A 42 -8.09 -19.20 -16.99
N SER A 43 -7.01 -18.52 -16.61
CA SER A 43 -7.08 -17.17 -16.04
C SER A 43 -7.66 -16.17 -17.04
N ASP A 44 -7.26 -16.27 -18.31
CA ASP A 44 -7.76 -15.41 -19.39
C ASP A 44 -9.25 -15.71 -19.68
N SER A 45 -9.67 -16.97 -19.65
CA SER A 45 -11.08 -17.36 -19.84
C SER A 45 -11.99 -16.91 -18.69
N LEU A 46 -11.49 -17.02 -17.45
CA LEU A 46 -12.20 -16.52 -16.27
C LEU A 46 -12.30 -15.00 -16.31
N ARG A 47 -11.23 -14.32 -16.71
CA ARG A 47 -11.24 -12.88 -16.94
C ARG A 47 -12.29 -12.52 -17.98
N GLU A 48 -12.28 -13.12 -19.16
CA GLU A 48 -13.28 -12.84 -20.20
C GLU A 48 -14.72 -13.08 -19.71
N THR A 49 -14.95 -14.15 -18.96
CA THR A 49 -16.28 -14.48 -18.40
C THR A 49 -16.73 -13.43 -17.38
N VAL A 50 -15.85 -13.09 -16.43
CA VAL A 50 -16.09 -12.03 -15.44
C VAL A 50 -16.29 -10.69 -16.13
N GLU A 51 -15.53 -10.40 -17.19
CA GLU A 51 -15.62 -9.17 -17.96
C GLU A 51 -16.91 -9.06 -18.79
N ARG A 52 -17.50 -10.20 -19.15
CA ARG A 52 -18.75 -10.32 -19.91
C ARG A 52 -19.98 -10.25 -18.99
N GLU A 53 -19.88 -10.78 -17.77
CA GLU A 53 -20.97 -10.81 -16.79
C GLU A 53 -20.98 -9.59 -15.86
N LEU A 54 -19.82 -9.15 -15.38
CA LEU A 54 -19.66 -7.85 -14.76
C LEU A 54 -19.42 -6.89 -15.91
N ASN A 55 -20.34 -5.95 -16.16
CA ASN A 55 -20.09 -4.86 -17.09
C ASN A 55 -18.78 -4.17 -16.66
N LEU A 56 -17.72 -4.53 -17.37
CA LEU A 56 -16.34 -4.17 -17.10
C LEU A 56 -16.15 -2.69 -16.84
N GLU A 57 -17.06 -1.85 -17.32
CA GLU A 57 -17.13 -0.43 -17.05
C GLU A 57 -17.12 -0.07 -15.56
N GLU A 58 -17.69 -0.89 -14.66
CA GLU A 58 -17.66 -0.63 -13.21
C GLU A 58 -16.30 -1.00 -12.57
N PHE A 59 -15.69 -2.13 -12.95
CA PHE A 59 -14.36 -2.50 -12.46
C PHE A 59 -13.23 -1.72 -13.13
N LYS A 60 -13.37 -1.34 -14.40
CA LYS A 60 -12.51 -0.34 -15.06
C LYS A 60 -12.65 1.03 -14.41
N LYS A 61 -13.79 1.42 -13.82
CA LYS A 61 -13.88 2.66 -13.05
C LYS A 61 -13.16 2.59 -11.70
N LEU A 62 -13.00 1.39 -11.14
CA LEU A 62 -12.25 1.18 -9.89
C LEU A 62 -10.73 1.00 -10.11
N ASN A 63 -10.32 0.41 -11.24
CA ASN A 63 -8.91 0.15 -11.57
C ASN A 63 -8.31 1.06 -12.65
N ASN A 64 -9.12 1.77 -13.45
CA ASN A 64 -8.65 2.96 -14.17
C ASN A 64 -8.85 4.14 -13.23
N ILE A 65 -7.86 4.37 -12.37
CA ILE A 65 -7.34 5.73 -12.26
C ILE A 65 -6.35 5.81 -13.42
N PRO A 66 -6.74 6.36 -14.59
CA PRO A 66 -5.79 6.62 -15.65
C PRO A 66 -4.58 7.37 -15.08
N ASP A 67 -3.39 7.13 -15.62
CA ASP A 67 -2.26 8.05 -15.42
C ASP A 67 -2.59 9.50 -15.87
N GLU A 68 -3.71 9.67 -16.58
CA GLU A 68 -4.40 10.92 -16.89
C GLU A 68 -5.22 11.49 -15.70
N VAL A 69 -5.85 10.70 -14.83
CA VAL A 69 -6.50 11.22 -13.60
C VAL A 69 -5.47 11.61 -12.53
N SER A 70 -4.25 11.05 -12.61
CA SER A 70 -3.07 11.58 -11.91
C SER A 70 -2.51 12.88 -12.51
N GLN A 71 -2.96 13.29 -13.71
CA GLN A 71 -2.45 14.46 -14.44
C GLN A 71 -3.52 15.50 -14.83
N LEU A 72 -4.81 15.20 -14.66
CA LEU A 72 -5.94 16.14 -14.84
C LEU A 72 -6.34 16.87 -13.56
N VAL A 73 -5.70 16.58 -12.42
CA VAL A 73 -5.81 17.38 -11.20
C VAL A 73 -4.45 17.96 -10.89
N LEU A 74 -4.25 19.17 -11.40
CA LEU A 74 -3.17 20.13 -11.18
C LEU A 74 -1.94 19.99 -12.11
N PRO A 75 -1.67 21.00 -12.96
CA PRO A 75 -0.39 21.16 -13.63
C PRO A 75 0.74 20.95 -12.63
N LYS A 76 1.82 20.27 -13.01
CA LYS A 76 2.99 20.02 -12.13
C LYS A 76 3.51 21.31 -11.48
N GLU A 77 3.31 22.46 -12.12
CA GLU A 77 3.64 23.77 -11.60
C GLU A 77 2.74 24.25 -10.43
N GLU A 78 1.47 23.84 -10.38
CA GLU A 78 0.52 24.24 -9.33
C GLU A 78 0.65 23.33 -8.11
N VAL A 79 0.94 22.04 -8.32
CA VAL A 79 1.31 21.10 -7.25
C VAL A 79 2.58 21.56 -6.55
N GLU A 80 3.60 21.96 -7.31
CA GLU A 80 4.86 22.45 -6.74
C GLU A 80 4.70 23.84 -6.08
N ARG A 81 3.82 24.72 -6.60
CA ARG A 81 3.48 26.00 -5.93
C ARG A 81 2.79 25.78 -4.58
N ARG A 82 1.79 24.89 -4.53
CA ARG A 82 1.08 24.57 -3.28
C ARG A 82 1.98 23.87 -2.28
N LYS A 83 2.84 22.95 -2.72
CA LYS A 83 3.85 22.34 -1.83
C LYS A 83 4.78 23.39 -1.24
N LYS A 84 5.28 24.34 -2.04
CA LYS A 84 6.13 25.44 -1.53
C LYS A 84 5.38 26.34 -0.55
N GLU A 85 4.13 26.70 -0.83
CA GLU A 85 3.32 27.53 0.07
C GLU A 85 3.03 26.84 1.40
N VAL A 86 2.68 25.54 1.37
CA VAL A 86 2.46 24.75 2.59
C VAL A 86 3.77 24.59 3.38
N LEU A 87 4.90 24.36 2.71
CA LEU A 87 6.20 24.23 3.35
C LEU A 87 6.65 25.56 4.00
N GLU A 88 6.37 26.69 3.37
CA GLU A 88 6.62 28.02 3.93
C GLU A 88 5.69 28.33 5.12
N ARG A 89 4.41 27.94 5.05
CA ARG A 89 3.49 28.06 6.21
C ARG A 89 3.93 27.20 7.39
N LEU A 90 4.47 26.01 7.12
CA LEU A 90 5.01 25.12 8.16
C LEU A 90 6.30 25.68 8.77
N LYS A 91 7.21 26.19 7.94
CA LYS A 91 8.42 26.87 8.43
C LYS A 91 8.08 28.13 9.22
N ARG A 92 7.07 28.90 8.79
CA ARG A 92 6.63 30.11 9.50
C ARG A 92 5.94 29.77 10.81
N LYS A 93 5.13 28.70 10.85
CA LYS A 93 4.56 28.18 12.10
C LYS A 93 5.60 27.56 13.04
N GLN A 94 6.66 26.94 12.51
CA GLN A 94 7.77 26.44 13.32
C GLN A 94 8.64 27.58 13.84
N ALA A 95 8.91 28.61 13.04
CA ALA A 95 9.58 29.83 13.49
C ALA A 95 8.73 30.62 14.49
N GLU A 96 7.40 30.69 14.31
CA GLU A 96 6.46 31.26 15.30
C GLU A 96 6.33 30.39 16.57
N SER A 97 6.56 29.08 16.46
CA SER A 97 6.57 28.15 17.60
C SER A 97 7.93 28.09 18.32
N GLU A 98 8.98 28.70 17.77
CA GLU A 98 10.26 28.93 18.45
C GLU A 98 10.31 30.30 19.16
N GLU A 99 9.41 31.24 18.85
CA GLU A 99 9.38 32.57 19.49
C GLU A 99 8.53 32.64 20.77
N ASN A 100 7.53 31.78 20.96
CA ASN A 100 6.78 31.69 22.22
C ASN A 100 7.05 30.35 22.91
N GLY A 101 8.28 30.21 23.39
CA GLY A 101 8.72 29.05 24.15
C GLY A 101 8.03 28.93 25.51
N ILE A 102 7.84 27.70 25.97
CA ILE A 102 7.98 27.33 27.38
C ILE A 102 8.65 25.94 27.45
N SER A 103 9.94 25.96 27.80
CA SER A 103 10.68 24.85 28.40
C SER A 103 10.24 24.67 29.87
N PRO A 104 10.45 23.51 30.51
CA PRO A 104 9.67 23.04 31.66
C PRO A 104 10.18 23.61 33.00
N GLU A 105 9.37 24.34 33.75
CA GLU A 105 9.56 24.42 35.21
C GLU A 105 8.32 24.94 35.95
N LYS A 106 7.94 24.22 37.02
CA LYS A 106 7.23 24.68 38.22
C LYS A 106 5.83 25.29 38.11
N SER A 107 4.85 24.53 38.59
CA SER A 107 3.82 24.90 39.58
C SER A 107 2.72 23.83 39.44
N GLU A 108 2.79 22.72 40.17
CA GLU A 108 2.40 22.68 41.59
C GLU A 108 1.41 23.78 41.97
N GLN A 109 0.23 23.31 42.36
CA GLN A 109 -0.78 24.00 43.16
C GLN A 109 -1.89 24.72 42.40
N ALA A 110 -3.08 24.19 42.68
CA ALA A 110 -4.37 24.85 42.88
C ALA A 110 -5.39 24.35 41.86
N SER A 111 -6.03 23.21 42.13
CA SER A 111 -7.17 23.08 43.06
C SER A 111 -8.48 23.55 42.44
N ASN A 112 -9.39 22.57 42.33
CA ASN A 112 -10.84 22.68 42.47
C ASN A 112 -11.57 23.58 41.46
N ILE A 113 -12.28 22.94 40.52
CA ILE A 113 -13.75 22.83 40.63
C ILE A 113 -14.27 21.69 39.77
N ASN A 114 -15.20 20.94 40.39
CA ASN A 114 -15.98 19.82 39.89
C ASN A 114 -16.97 20.24 38.79
N LEU A 115 -17.66 19.20 38.28
CA LEU A 115 -18.72 19.12 37.26
C LEU A 115 -18.11 18.60 35.96
N ASP A 116 -18.55 17.51 35.36
CA ASP A 116 -19.79 16.74 35.45
C ASP A 116 -19.52 15.55 34.52
N ASP A 117 -19.74 14.30 34.96
CA ASP A 117 -20.03 13.23 34.00
C ASP A 117 -20.69 12.07 34.71
N GLY A 118 -22.00 11.99 34.51
CA GLY A 118 -22.84 10.87 34.91
C GLY A 118 -22.44 9.60 34.17
N ASN A 119 -22.15 8.55 34.93
CA ASN A 119 -22.01 7.20 34.41
C ASN A 119 -22.79 6.21 35.26
N ASN A 120 -23.38 5.26 34.54
CA ASN A 120 -23.96 4.00 34.98
C ASN A 120 -25.28 4.11 35.75
N GLY A 121 -26.35 3.43 35.35
CA GLY A 121 -26.39 2.14 34.67
C GLY A 121 -27.24 1.21 35.55
N GLY A 122 -28.25 0.58 34.96
CA GLY A 122 -29.01 -0.48 35.62
C GLY A 122 -30.48 -0.15 35.85
N ARG A 123 -31.29 -0.21 34.78
CA ARG A 123 -32.71 -0.59 34.92
C ARG A 123 -32.80 -2.11 34.81
N LYS A 124 -32.69 -2.79 35.94
CA LYS A 124 -33.39 -4.05 36.20
C LYS A 124 -34.58 -3.73 37.11
N GLU A 125 -35.53 -4.66 37.13
CA GLU A 125 -36.74 -4.69 37.98
C GLU A 125 -37.97 -3.99 37.40
N ARG A 126 -38.78 -4.79 36.69
CA ARG A 126 -40.20 -4.88 37.01
C ARG A 126 -40.59 -6.35 37.13
N GLU A 127 -40.79 -6.74 38.38
CA GLU A 127 -41.73 -7.78 38.78
C GLU A 127 -43.16 -7.27 38.50
N GLU A 128 -43.99 -8.12 37.90
CA GLU A 128 -45.33 -8.57 38.34
C GLU A 128 -46.03 -9.30 37.18
#